data_AF-A0A1F5G161-F1
#
_entry.id   AF-A0A1F5G161-F1
#
_cell.length_a   1.000
_cell.length_b   1.000
_cell.length_c   1.000
_cell.angle_alpha   90.00
_cell.angle_beta   90.00
_cell.angle_gamma   90.00
#
_symmetry.space_group_name_H-M   'P 1'
#
loop_
_entity.id
_entity.type
_entity.pdbx_description
1 polymer ?
#
loop_
_entity_poly.entity_id
_entity_poly.type
_entity_poly.pdbx_seq_one_letter_code
_entity_poly.pdbx_strand_id
1 'polypeptide(L)'
;MKIFSVCLIFIFLFLLAAPAAVGSIRAHSDEVSTPKVTAGQVDEALLKTVPIRFLPSHPLYFLITVKESITRFFKPSAAERFEFDFILSGKRLKETHSLLNAKELDKAGDNLSRYTKRLRKMVEELEKARSQNQDIAGRLGRVSDGFKNHEILLVYFLGQDENLGQNLESAISEFKNAVSSIDKINPGLKDRYKLLDGFNVESEEKIIMPSPTISPLSSEATPSLRPRRIIY
;
A
#
# COMPACT_ATOMS: atom_id res chain seq x y z
N MET A 1 35.01 47.40 26.05
CA MET A 1 33.92 46.99 25.13
C MET A 1 34.39 46.96 23.68
N LYS A 2 35.37 46.11 23.31
CA LYS A 2 35.87 45.99 21.91
C LYS A 2 35.78 44.57 21.33
N ILE A 3 35.32 43.60 22.13
CA ILE A 3 35.27 42.18 21.76
C ILE A 3 33.94 41.83 21.07
N PHE A 4 32.86 42.54 21.39
CA PHE A 4 31.54 42.36 20.76
C PHE A 4 31.46 42.86 19.31
N SER A 5 32.41 43.69 18.85
CA SER A 5 32.42 44.24 17.49
C SER A 5 32.98 43.25 16.45
N VAL A 6 33.87 42.33 16.86
CA VAL A 6 34.56 41.41 15.94
C VAL A 6 33.68 40.20 15.59
N CYS A 7 32.84 39.73 16.52
CA CYS A 7 31.92 38.62 16.26
C CYS A 7 30.77 38.98 15.30
N LEU A 8 30.34 40.25 15.28
CA LEU A 8 29.27 40.71 14.40
C LEU A 8 29.70 40.79 12.94
N ILE A 9 30.97 41.08 12.68
CA ILE A 9 31.55 41.13 11.33
C ILE A 9 31.70 39.71 10.75
N PHE A 10 32.06 38.71 11.58
CA PHE A 10 32.16 37.31 11.13
C PHE A 10 30.80 36.69 10.79
N ILE A 11 29.73 37.06 11.49
CA ILE A 11 28.37 36.58 11.19
C ILE A 11 27.84 37.20 9.89
N PHE A 12 28.18 38.47 9.62
CA PHE A 12 27.77 39.15 8.39
C PHE A 12 28.53 38.65 7.15
N LEU A 13 29.79 38.22 7.30
CA LEU A 13 30.58 37.65 6.21
C LEU A 13 30.12 36.23 5.81
N PHE A 14 29.55 35.47 6.75
CA PHE A 14 29.03 34.12 6.48
C PHE A 14 27.67 34.13 5.77
N LEU A 15 26.88 35.21 5.89
CA LEU A 15 25.60 35.34 5.17
C LEU A 15 25.75 35.71 3.68
N LEU A 16 26.91 36.20 3.24
CA LEU A 16 27.14 36.62 1.85
C LEU A 16 27.68 35.50 0.94
N ALA A 17 27.99 34.32 1.48
CA ALA A 17 28.62 33.21 0.75
C ALA A 17 27.70 31.98 0.57
N ALA A 18 26.38 32.16 0.61
CA ALA A 18 25.45 31.09 0.23
C ALA A 18 25.17 31.16 -1.29
N PRO A 19 25.51 30.12 -2.08
CA PRO A 19 25.15 30.09 -3.49
C PRO A 19 23.63 29.96 -3.62
N ALA A 20 23.01 31.00 -4.21
CA ALA A 20 21.65 30.95 -4.72
C ALA A 20 21.63 30.03 -5.96
N ALA A 21 21.56 28.72 -5.74
CA ALA A 21 21.48 27.75 -6.83
C ALA A 21 20.78 26.46 -6.39
N VAL A 22 19.49 26.52 -6.09
CA VAL A 22 18.56 25.41 -6.34
C VAL A 22 17.20 25.99 -6.73
N GLY A 23 17.13 26.57 -7.93
CA GLY A 23 15.85 26.75 -8.61
C GLY A 23 15.32 25.35 -8.93
N SER A 24 14.26 24.94 -8.24
CA SER A 24 13.56 23.69 -8.56
C SER A 24 12.97 23.81 -9.97
N ILE A 25 13.58 23.11 -10.93
CA ILE A 25 12.97 22.87 -12.23
C ILE A 25 11.79 21.92 -11.98
N ARG A 26 10.59 22.49 -11.89
CA ARG A 26 9.34 21.75 -11.83
C ARG A 26 9.06 21.25 -13.25
N ALA A 27 9.54 20.05 -13.56
CA ALA A 27 9.22 19.36 -14.79
C ALA A 27 7.69 19.17 -14.89
N HIS A 28 7.14 19.41 -16.08
CA HIS A 28 5.77 19.08 -16.44
C HIS A 28 5.47 17.63 -16.04
N SER A 29 4.46 17.44 -15.19
CA SER A 29 3.89 16.13 -14.93
C SER A 29 3.07 15.73 -16.14
N ASP A 30 3.60 14.81 -16.95
CA ASP A 30 2.79 13.96 -17.80
C ASP A 30 1.69 13.34 -16.93
N GLU A 31 0.46 13.40 -17.42
CA GLU A 31 -0.75 12.91 -16.75
C GLU A 31 -0.66 11.38 -16.66
N VAL A 32 0.05 10.89 -15.64
CA VAL A 32 0.04 9.48 -15.24
C VAL A 32 -1.39 9.17 -14.85
N SER A 33 -2.09 8.42 -15.71
CA SER A 33 -3.43 7.89 -15.48
C SER A 33 -3.44 7.10 -14.16
N THR A 34 -3.70 7.78 -13.06
CA THR A 34 -3.83 7.13 -11.76
C THR A 34 -5.03 6.19 -11.82
N PRO A 35 -4.90 4.95 -11.33
CA PRO A 35 -6.02 4.02 -11.30
C PRO A 35 -7.16 4.68 -10.53
N LYS A 36 -8.38 4.73 -11.10
CA LYS A 36 -9.53 5.34 -10.42
C LYS A 36 -10.33 4.27 -9.69
N VAL A 37 -10.63 4.50 -8.41
CA VAL A 37 -11.51 3.65 -7.61
C VAL A 37 -12.90 4.27 -7.48
N THR A 38 -13.94 3.44 -7.50
CA THR A 38 -15.33 3.88 -7.33
C THR A 38 -15.65 4.08 -5.85
N ALA A 39 -16.52 5.04 -5.52
CA ALA A 39 -16.97 5.28 -4.13
C ALA A 39 -17.46 4.00 -3.42
N GLY A 40 -18.24 3.15 -4.09
CA GLY A 40 -18.71 1.90 -3.52
C GLY A 40 -17.59 0.90 -3.15
N GLN A 41 -16.47 0.91 -3.89
CA GLN A 41 -15.30 0.08 -3.54
C GLN A 41 -14.60 0.61 -2.29
N VAL A 42 -14.55 1.93 -2.13
CA VAL A 42 -13.99 2.58 -0.93
C VAL A 42 -14.84 2.26 0.29
N ASP A 43 -16.16 2.36 0.19
CA ASP A 43 -17.07 2.02 1.29
C ASP A 43 -16.95 0.54 1.69
N GLU A 44 -16.88 -0.37 0.72
CA GLU A 44 -16.66 -1.79 0.98
C GLU A 44 -15.31 -2.04 1.70
N ALA A 45 -14.24 -1.38 1.24
CA ALA A 45 -12.92 -1.46 1.88
C ALA A 45 -12.96 -0.89 3.32
N LEU A 46 -13.69 0.20 3.56
CA LEU A 46 -13.87 0.78 4.89
C LEU A 46 -14.66 -0.14 5.84
N LEU A 47 -15.67 -0.87 5.32
CA LEU A 47 -16.43 -1.84 6.11
C LEU A 47 -15.57 -3.07 6.48
N LYS A 48 -14.74 -3.54 5.56
CA LYS A 48 -13.85 -4.69 5.78
C LYS A 48 -12.62 -4.35 6.65
N THR A 49 -12.28 -3.07 6.81
CA THR A 49 -11.20 -2.63 7.70
C THR A 49 -11.66 -2.44 9.14
N VAL A 50 -10.75 -2.68 10.08
CA VAL A 50 -11.03 -2.69 11.52
C VAL A 50 -11.71 -1.39 11.98
N PRO A 51 -12.76 -1.45 12.82
CA PRO A 51 -13.47 -0.28 13.29
C PRO A 51 -12.59 0.66 14.11
N ILE A 52 -12.88 1.96 13.99
CA ILE A 52 -12.23 3.03 14.75
C ILE A 52 -13.17 3.47 15.86
N ARG A 53 -12.61 3.77 17.03
CA ARG A 53 -13.37 4.34 18.16
C ARG A 53 -13.12 5.84 18.31
N PHE A 54 -11.85 6.24 18.37
CA PHE A 54 -11.45 7.64 18.46
C PHE A 54 -10.49 7.97 17.34
N LEU A 55 -10.63 9.18 16.78
CA LEU A 55 -9.69 9.72 15.81
C LEU A 55 -8.41 10.22 16.52
N PRO A 56 -7.27 10.30 15.81
CA PRO A 56 -6.02 10.86 16.35
C PRO A 56 -6.16 12.26 16.93
N SER A 57 -7.16 13.02 16.48
CA SER A 57 -7.49 14.37 16.94
C SER A 57 -8.13 14.41 18.33
N HIS A 58 -8.64 13.28 18.83
CA HIS A 58 -9.31 13.21 20.11
C HIS A 58 -8.29 13.06 21.27
N PRO A 59 -8.44 13.78 22.40
CA PRO A 59 -7.47 13.74 23.49
C PRO A 59 -7.28 12.34 24.08
N LEU A 60 -8.32 11.51 24.10
CA LEU A 60 -8.26 10.13 24.61
C LEU A 60 -7.61 9.13 23.63
N TYR A 61 -7.13 9.57 22.46
CA TYR A 61 -6.49 8.68 21.49
C TYR A 61 -5.20 8.04 22.03
N PHE A 62 -4.51 8.69 22.97
CA PHE A 62 -3.32 8.12 23.59
C PHE A 62 -3.64 6.78 24.29
N LEU A 63 -4.82 6.65 24.92
CA LEU A 63 -5.25 5.40 25.58
C LEU A 63 -5.36 4.25 24.58
N ILE A 64 -5.85 4.53 23.38
CA ILE A 64 -5.89 3.54 22.29
C ILE A 64 -4.46 3.12 21.93
N THR A 65 -3.56 4.08 21.73
CA THR A 65 -2.17 3.80 21.34
C THR A 65 -1.42 2.99 22.41
N VAL A 66 -1.64 3.31 23.68
CA VAL A 66 -1.11 2.55 24.83
C VAL A 66 -1.68 1.13 24.84
N LYS A 67 -3.01 0.98 24.70
CA LYS A 67 -3.66 -0.34 24.63
C LYS A 67 -3.10 -1.17 23.49
N GLU A 68 -2.93 -0.60 22.30
CA GLU A 68 -2.35 -1.29 21.15
C GLU A 68 -0.91 -1.74 21.41
N SER A 69 -0.12 -0.90 22.07
CA SER A 69 1.27 -1.21 22.41
C SER A 69 1.36 -2.35 23.43
N ILE A 70 0.54 -2.30 24.48
CA ILE A 70 0.42 -3.37 25.47
C ILE A 70 -0.05 -4.67 24.79
N THR A 71 -1.10 -4.59 23.98
CA THR A 71 -1.65 -5.76 23.27
C THR A 71 -0.60 -6.40 22.36
N ARG A 72 0.17 -5.58 21.62
CA ARG A 72 1.28 -6.04 20.78
C ARG A 72 2.35 -6.74 21.59
N PHE A 73 2.73 -6.17 22.74
CA PHE A 73 3.76 -6.72 23.61
C PHE A 73 3.39 -8.13 24.10
N PHE A 74 2.13 -8.34 24.47
CA PHE A 74 1.61 -9.63 24.92
C PHE A 74 1.27 -10.61 23.78
N LYS A 75 1.56 -10.29 22.51
CA LYS A 75 1.47 -11.28 21.44
C LYS A 75 2.62 -12.29 21.57
N PRO A 76 2.32 -13.60 21.73
CA PRO A 76 3.30 -14.62 22.11
C PRO A 76 4.26 -14.99 20.98
N SER A 77 3.85 -14.86 19.72
CA SER A 77 4.66 -15.28 18.57
C SER A 77 4.89 -14.14 17.57
N ALA A 78 5.97 -14.25 16.79
CA ALA A 78 6.24 -13.31 15.70
C ALA A 78 5.13 -13.38 14.63
N ALA A 79 4.59 -14.57 14.36
CA ALA A 79 3.46 -14.77 13.45
C ALA A 79 2.20 -14.01 13.91
N GLU A 80 1.91 -13.98 15.22
CA GLU A 80 0.79 -13.18 15.75
C GLU A 80 1.08 -11.67 15.72
N ARG A 81 2.32 -11.27 15.95
CA ARG A 81 2.72 -9.85 15.85
C ARG A 81 2.64 -9.34 14.42
N PHE A 82 3.05 -10.17 13.45
CA PHE A 82 2.89 -9.92 12.01
C PHE A 82 1.44 -9.59 11.67
N GLU A 83 0.49 -10.48 11.99
CA GLU A 83 -0.93 -10.25 11.68
C GLU A 83 -1.48 -9.04 12.45
N PHE A 84 -1.06 -8.85 13.70
CA PHE A 84 -1.49 -7.70 14.50
C PHE A 84 -1.00 -6.37 13.92
N ASP A 85 0.27 -6.27 13.51
CA ASP A 85 0.80 -5.05 12.88
C ASP A 85 0.13 -4.77 11.53
N PHE A 86 -0.26 -5.81 10.78
CA PHE A 86 -1.10 -5.67 9.59
C PHE A 86 -2.50 -5.10 9.91
N ILE A 87 -3.16 -5.63 10.93
CA ILE A 87 -4.46 -5.12 11.38
C ILE A 87 -4.37 -3.63 11.78
N LEU A 88 -3.30 -3.26 12.49
CA LEU A 88 -3.07 -1.87 12.86
C LEU A 88 -2.81 -0.97 11.66
N SER A 89 -2.11 -1.45 10.62
CA SER A 89 -1.88 -0.65 9.42
C SER A 89 -3.20 -0.34 8.70
N GLY A 90 -4.08 -1.33 8.53
CA GLY A 90 -5.43 -1.11 7.97
C GLY A 90 -6.27 -0.11 8.77
N LYS A 91 -6.15 -0.14 10.11
CA LYS A 91 -6.78 0.86 10.98
C LYS A 91 -6.26 2.27 10.72
N ARG A 92 -4.95 2.45 10.49
CA ARG A 92 -4.36 3.76 10.17
C ARG A 92 -4.91 4.33 8.87
N LEU A 93 -5.07 3.50 7.82
CA LEU A 93 -5.67 3.95 6.55
C LEU A 93 -7.13 4.41 6.74
N LYS A 94 -7.92 3.66 7.51
CA LYS A 94 -9.31 4.06 7.81
C LYS A 94 -9.38 5.38 8.61
N GLU A 95 -8.43 5.59 9.52
CA GLU A 95 -8.32 6.86 10.25
C GLU A 95 -7.89 7.99 9.32
N THR A 96 -6.94 7.76 8.39
CA THR A 96 -6.58 8.72 7.33
C THR A 96 -7.79 9.15 6.55
N HIS A 97 -8.62 8.21 6.07
CA HIS A 97 -9.86 8.53 5.36
C HIS A 97 -10.78 9.44 6.19
N SER A 98 -10.95 9.13 7.47
CA SER A 98 -11.81 9.93 8.35
C SER A 98 -11.26 11.34 8.60
N LEU A 99 -9.93 11.49 8.70
CA LEU A 99 -9.25 12.77 8.87
C LEU A 99 -9.32 13.63 7.59
N LEU A 100 -9.21 13.00 6.41
CA LEU A 100 -9.43 13.68 5.13
C LEU A 100 -10.84 14.24 5.03
N ASN A 101 -11.86 13.47 5.42
CA ASN A 101 -13.24 13.95 5.45
C ASN A 101 -13.45 15.09 6.45
N ALA A 102 -12.67 15.12 7.54
CA ALA A 102 -12.65 16.20 8.52
C ALA A 102 -11.77 17.40 8.09
N LYS A 103 -11.14 17.35 6.91
CA LYS A 103 -10.19 18.36 6.38
C LYS A 103 -8.95 18.56 7.26
N GLU A 104 -8.56 17.55 8.04
CA GLU A 104 -7.38 17.57 8.90
C GLU A 104 -6.17 16.94 8.19
N LEU A 105 -5.69 17.59 7.11
CA LEU A 105 -4.69 17.04 6.18
C LEU A 105 -3.35 16.68 6.84
N ASP A 106 -2.81 17.54 7.71
CA ASP A 106 -1.54 17.29 8.40
C ASP A 106 -1.60 15.99 9.21
N LYS A 107 -2.69 15.79 9.95
CA LYS A 107 -2.90 14.59 10.75
C LYS A 107 -3.15 13.37 9.87
N ALA A 108 -3.80 13.54 8.72
CA ALA A 108 -3.97 12.47 7.74
C ALA A 108 -2.62 12.00 7.21
N GLY A 109 -1.71 12.94 6.88
CA GLY A 109 -0.32 12.68 6.50
C GLY A 109 0.49 11.98 7.60
N ASP A 110 0.39 12.45 8.85
CA ASP A 110 1.01 11.79 10.00
C ASP A 110 0.52 10.34 10.17
N ASN A 111 -0.76 10.09 9.91
CA ASN A 111 -1.31 8.75 9.98
C ASN A 111 -0.84 7.84 8.84
N LEU A 112 -0.57 8.38 7.64
CA LEU A 112 0.11 7.66 6.57
C LEU A 112 1.56 7.29 6.96
N SER A 113 2.28 8.20 7.63
CA SER A 113 3.60 7.87 8.21
C SER A 113 3.52 6.75 9.25
N ARG A 114 2.47 6.74 10.09
CA ARG A 114 2.21 5.66 11.05
C ARG A 114 1.85 4.34 10.35
N TYR A 115 1.10 4.39 9.25
CA TYR A 115 0.83 3.22 8.39
C TYR A 115 2.13 2.61 7.87
N THR A 116 3.01 3.43 7.29
CA THR A 116 4.34 3.03 6.81
C THR A 116 5.16 2.34 7.91
N LYS A 117 5.23 2.94 9.10
CA LYS A 117 5.94 2.35 10.26
C LYS A 117 5.35 1.00 10.68
N ARG A 118 4.03 0.80 10.56
CA ARG A 118 3.38 -0.48 10.89
C ARG A 118 3.65 -1.55 9.84
N LEU A 119 3.67 -1.20 8.56
CA LEU A 119 4.07 -2.13 7.51
C LEU A 119 5.52 -2.60 7.66
N ARG A 120 6.46 -1.70 7.98
CA ARG A 120 7.85 -2.11 8.26
C ARG A 120 7.94 -3.15 9.37
N LYS A 121 7.29 -2.87 10.51
CA LYS A 121 7.23 -3.81 11.63
C LYS A 121 6.57 -5.12 11.26
N MET A 122 5.49 -5.07 10.47
CA MET A 122 4.83 -6.27 9.96
C MET A 122 5.82 -7.12 9.14
N VAL A 123 6.55 -6.54 8.20
CA VAL A 123 7.57 -7.26 7.40
C VAL A 123 8.69 -7.81 8.28
N GLU A 124 9.19 -7.05 9.25
CA GLU A 124 10.20 -7.52 10.21
C GLU A 124 9.72 -8.74 11.01
N GLU A 125 8.48 -8.72 11.51
CA GLU A 125 7.91 -9.84 12.26
C GLU A 125 7.58 -11.04 11.36
N LEU A 126 7.24 -10.82 10.09
CA LEU A 126 7.09 -11.89 9.09
C LEU A 126 8.41 -12.64 8.87
N GLU A 127 9.50 -11.91 8.67
CA GLU A 127 10.83 -12.49 8.50
C GLU A 127 11.30 -13.24 9.74
N LYS A 128 11.01 -12.72 10.95
CA LYS A 128 11.24 -13.42 12.21
C LYS A 128 10.42 -14.69 12.33
N ALA A 129 9.13 -14.65 11.97
CA ALA A 129 8.27 -15.83 12.01
C ALA A 129 8.79 -16.92 11.06
N ARG A 130 9.23 -16.52 9.86
CA ARG A 130 9.85 -17.41 8.88
C ARG A 130 11.14 -18.04 9.40
N SER A 131 12.06 -17.25 9.95
CA SER A 131 13.33 -17.78 10.48
C SER A 131 13.15 -18.68 11.70
N GLN A 132 12.05 -18.53 12.43
CA GLN A 132 11.65 -19.38 13.54
C GLN A 132 10.79 -20.59 13.12
N ASN A 133 10.59 -20.81 11.81
CA ASN A 133 9.73 -21.87 11.26
C ASN A 133 8.31 -21.88 11.86
N GLN A 134 7.76 -20.71 12.17
CA GLN A 134 6.38 -20.60 12.64
C GLN A 134 5.41 -20.80 11.47
N ASP A 135 4.27 -21.42 11.72
CA ASP A 135 3.21 -21.52 10.72
C ASP A 135 2.60 -20.14 10.44
N ILE A 136 2.84 -19.65 9.24
CA ILE A 136 2.36 -18.37 8.73
C ILE A 136 1.41 -18.53 7.54
N ALA A 137 1.19 -19.73 7.01
CA ALA A 137 0.48 -19.93 5.74
C ALA A 137 -0.97 -19.41 5.80
N GLY A 138 -1.72 -19.80 6.83
CA GLY A 138 -3.09 -19.33 7.03
C GLY A 138 -3.18 -17.82 7.30
N ARG A 139 -2.15 -17.22 7.90
CA ARG A 139 -2.10 -15.77 8.17
C ARG A 139 -1.76 -14.99 6.91
N LEU A 140 -0.84 -15.50 6.09
CA LEU A 140 -0.48 -14.91 4.80
C LEU A 140 -1.68 -14.79 3.87
N GLY A 141 -2.57 -15.79 3.82
CA GLY A 141 -3.81 -15.72 3.05
C GLY A 141 -4.70 -14.54 3.48
N ARG A 142 -4.96 -14.41 4.79
CA ARG A 142 -5.78 -13.30 5.33
C ARG A 142 -5.15 -11.93 5.08
N VAL A 143 -3.84 -11.82 5.26
CA VAL A 143 -3.10 -10.58 5.01
C VAL A 143 -3.12 -10.21 3.52
N SER A 144 -2.95 -11.20 2.64
CA SER A 144 -3.02 -11.00 1.19
C SER A 144 -4.38 -10.47 0.75
N ASP A 145 -5.48 -11.03 1.28
CA ASP A 145 -6.82 -10.53 0.94
C ASP A 145 -7.09 -9.15 1.52
N GLY A 146 -6.55 -8.85 2.71
CA GLY A 146 -6.67 -7.54 3.33
C GLY A 146 -5.92 -6.44 2.57
N PHE A 147 -4.77 -6.76 1.95
CA PHE A 147 -3.98 -5.78 1.20
C PHE A 147 -4.75 -5.20 0.00
N LYS A 148 -5.74 -5.92 -0.54
CA LYS A 148 -6.63 -5.37 -1.58
C LYS A 148 -7.40 -4.16 -1.07
N ASN A 149 -7.84 -4.19 0.18
CA ASN A 149 -8.51 -3.04 0.80
C ASN A 149 -7.51 -1.89 1.05
N HIS A 150 -6.26 -2.21 1.38
CA HIS A 150 -5.22 -1.17 1.55
C HIS A 150 -4.93 -0.46 0.23
N GLU A 151 -4.80 -1.22 -0.86
CA GLU A 151 -4.65 -0.66 -2.20
C GLU A 151 -5.80 0.28 -2.55
N ILE A 152 -7.06 -0.16 -2.39
CA ILE A 152 -8.22 0.67 -2.72
C ILE A 152 -8.18 2.00 -1.98
N LEU A 153 -7.84 1.99 -0.69
CA LEU A 153 -7.75 3.20 0.12
C LEU A 153 -6.56 4.10 -0.30
N LEU A 154 -5.39 3.52 -0.59
CA LEU A 154 -4.23 4.28 -1.06
C LEU A 154 -4.49 4.92 -2.43
N VAL A 155 -5.14 4.19 -3.34
CA VAL A 155 -5.56 4.71 -4.64
C VAL A 155 -6.60 5.82 -4.48
N TYR A 156 -7.56 5.66 -3.57
CA TYR A 156 -8.49 6.73 -3.23
C TYR A 156 -7.75 7.99 -2.76
N PHE A 157 -6.76 7.85 -1.87
CA PHE A 157 -6.00 9.00 -1.35
C PHE A 157 -5.18 9.73 -2.41
N LEU A 158 -4.69 9.02 -3.45
CA LEU A 158 -4.03 9.65 -4.60
C LEU A 158 -4.93 10.65 -5.32
N GLY A 159 -6.25 10.42 -5.33
CA GLY A 159 -7.22 11.28 -6.01
C GLY A 159 -7.83 12.38 -5.13
N GLN A 160 -7.42 12.53 -3.87
CA GLN A 160 -8.07 13.46 -2.93
C GLN A 160 -7.35 14.80 -2.79
N ASP A 161 -6.05 14.81 -2.53
CA ASP A 161 -5.34 16.06 -2.22
C ASP A 161 -3.83 15.94 -2.47
N GLU A 162 -3.27 16.86 -3.25
CA GLU A 162 -1.82 16.95 -3.53
C GLU A 162 -1.01 17.18 -2.25
N ASN A 163 -1.61 17.77 -1.20
CA ASN A 163 -0.92 18.11 0.05
C ASN A 163 -0.61 16.87 0.92
N LEU A 164 -1.17 15.69 0.61
CA LEU A 164 -0.70 14.45 1.23
C LEU A 164 0.76 14.13 0.87
N GLY A 165 1.20 14.60 -0.31
CA GLY A 165 2.59 14.66 -0.76
C GLY A 165 3.45 13.44 -0.42
N GLN A 166 4.63 13.69 0.13
CA GLN A 166 5.66 12.69 0.42
C GLN A 166 5.21 11.57 1.36
N ASN A 167 4.26 11.84 2.28
CA ASN A 167 3.75 10.83 3.21
C ASN A 167 2.94 9.75 2.48
N LEU A 168 2.15 10.14 1.47
CA LEU A 168 1.40 9.19 0.64
C LEU A 168 2.33 8.40 -0.27
N GLU A 169 3.30 9.04 -0.91
CA GLU A 169 4.32 8.35 -1.72
C GLU A 169 5.09 7.32 -0.89
N SER A 170 5.49 7.69 0.33
CA SER A 170 6.16 6.79 1.27
C SER A 170 5.26 5.62 1.67
N ALA A 171 3.96 5.87 1.89
CA ALA A 171 2.99 4.82 2.22
C ALA A 171 2.78 3.86 1.05
N ILE A 172 2.72 4.36 -0.19
CA ILE A 172 2.62 3.53 -1.39
C ILE A 172 3.89 2.71 -1.58
N SER A 173 5.06 3.33 -1.50
CA SER A 173 6.35 2.64 -1.61
C SER A 173 6.46 1.51 -0.56
N GLU A 174 6.10 1.78 0.68
CA GLU A 174 6.13 0.77 1.74
C GLU A 174 5.09 -0.33 1.53
N PHE A 175 3.90 0.00 1.02
CA PHE A 175 2.92 -1.00 0.59
C PHE A 175 3.51 -1.95 -0.46
N LYS A 176 4.19 -1.42 -1.47
CA LYS A 176 4.85 -2.24 -2.52
C LYS A 176 5.95 -3.13 -1.94
N ASN A 177 6.75 -2.60 -1.02
CA ASN A 177 7.79 -3.37 -0.33
C ASN A 177 7.20 -4.49 0.52
N ALA A 178 6.10 -4.22 1.22
CA ALA A 178 5.40 -5.21 2.04
C ALA A 178 4.81 -6.33 1.18
N VAL A 179 4.09 -5.99 0.10
CA VAL A 179 3.58 -6.98 -0.85
C VAL A 179 4.73 -7.79 -1.46
N SER A 180 5.83 -7.13 -1.83
CA SER A 180 6.99 -7.82 -2.41
C SER A 180 7.67 -8.77 -1.44
N SER A 181 7.73 -8.43 -0.16
CA SER A 181 8.28 -9.29 0.88
C SER A 181 7.42 -10.54 1.09
N ILE A 182 6.09 -10.40 1.04
CA ILE A 182 5.19 -11.55 1.15
C ILE A 182 5.25 -12.42 -0.11
N ASP A 183 5.32 -11.81 -1.29
CA ASP A 183 5.39 -12.53 -2.57
C ASP A 183 6.63 -13.44 -2.67
N LYS A 184 7.76 -13.06 -2.06
CA LYS A 184 8.94 -13.93 -1.93
C LYS A 184 8.67 -15.23 -1.14
N ILE A 185 7.64 -15.24 -0.30
CA ILE A 185 7.26 -16.37 0.56
C ILE A 185 6.07 -17.12 -0.06
N ASN A 186 5.11 -16.38 -0.62
CA ASN A 186 3.92 -16.90 -1.29
C ASN A 186 3.77 -16.25 -2.68
N PRO A 187 4.40 -16.84 -3.72
CA PRO A 187 4.45 -16.26 -5.06
C PRO A 187 3.07 -16.06 -5.71
N GLY A 188 2.97 -15.05 -6.57
CA GLY A 188 1.75 -14.69 -7.31
C GLY A 188 0.87 -13.66 -6.59
N LEU A 189 1.38 -13.06 -5.51
CA LEU A 189 0.67 -12.02 -4.78
C LEU A 189 0.78 -10.67 -5.48
N LYS A 190 1.92 -10.35 -6.10
CA LYS A 190 2.14 -9.05 -6.76
C LYS A 190 1.16 -8.79 -7.90
N ASP A 191 0.83 -9.81 -8.68
CA ASP A 191 -0.03 -9.71 -9.87
C ASP A 191 -1.49 -9.31 -9.53
N ARG A 192 -1.81 -9.18 -8.24
CA ARG A 192 -3.15 -8.84 -7.75
C ARG A 192 -3.39 -7.34 -7.56
N TYR A 193 -2.36 -6.50 -7.67
CA TYR A 193 -2.45 -5.07 -7.30
C TYR A 193 -2.03 -4.14 -8.45
N LYS A 194 -2.97 -3.29 -8.86
CA LYS A 194 -2.79 -2.25 -9.90
C LYS A 194 -1.72 -1.22 -9.54
N LEU A 195 -1.54 -0.92 -8.25
CA LEU A 195 -0.50 0.01 -7.79
C LEU A 195 0.92 -0.51 -8.09
N LEU A 196 1.08 -1.83 -8.24
CA LEU A 196 2.37 -2.44 -8.61
C LEU A 196 2.64 -2.31 -10.11
N ASP A 197 1.60 -2.36 -10.94
CA ASP A 197 1.71 -2.22 -12.40
C ASP A 197 2.01 -0.77 -12.83
N GLY A 198 1.53 0.22 -12.07
CA GLY A 198 1.51 1.64 -12.48
C GLY A 198 2.73 2.52 -12.12
N PHE A 199 3.91 1.97 -11.81
CA PHE A 199 5.14 2.79 -11.62
C PHE A 199 6.40 2.18 -12.26
N ASN A 200 6.24 1.11 -13.05
CA ASN A 200 7.27 0.65 -13.98
C ASN A 200 6.84 1.08 -15.39
N VAL A 201 7.18 2.31 -15.78
CA VAL A 201 7.26 2.63 -17.21
C VAL A 201 8.69 2.31 -17.63
N GLU A 202 9.00 1.02 -17.70
CA GLU A 202 9.87 0.56 -18.79
C GLU A 202 8.93 0.24 -19.94
N SER A 203 9.06 1.05 -20.98
CA SER A 203 8.34 0.98 -22.24
C SER A 203 8.58 -0.38 -22.91
N GLU A 204 7.71 -1.34 -22.65
CA GLU A 204 7.43 -2.42 -23.61
C GLU A 204 6.17 -2.06 -24.40
N GLU A 205 6.33 -1.26 -25.44
CA GLU A 205 5.43 -1.34 -26.59
C GLU A 205 5.59 -2.73 -27.22
N LYS A 206 4.87 -3.72 -26.68
CA LYS A 206 4.59 -4.93 -27.44
C LYS A 206 3.47 -4.60 -28.42
N ILE A 207 3.89 -4.18 -29.61
CA ILE A 207 3.03 -4.12 -30.80
C ILE A 207 2.50 -5.55 -31.04
N ILE A 208 1.26 -5.80 -30.62
CA ILE A 208 0.55 -7.03 -30.98
C ILE A 208 0.08 -6.86 -32.43
N MET A 209 0.86 -7.42 -33.36
CA MET A 209 0.36 -7.66 -34.72
C MET A 209 -0.76 -8.70 -34.68
N PRO A 210 -1.93 -8.45 -35.30
CA PRO A 210 -2.94 -9.48 -35.45
C PRO A 210 -2.48 -10.49 -36.51
N SER A 211 -2.21 -11.73 -36.11
CA SER A 211 -2.15 -12.87 -37.04
C SER A 211 -3.56 -13.44 -37.26
N PRO A 212 -3.91 -13.82 -38.51
CA PRO A 212 -5.26 -14.23 -38.86
C PRO A 212 -5.58 -15.62 -38.31
N THR A 213 -6.70 -15.72 -37.58
CA THR A 213 -7.29 -17.00 -37.17
C THR A 213 -7.95 -17.67 -38.37
N ILE A 214 -7.37 -18.80 -38.81
CA ILE A 214 -7.99 -19.71 -39.76
C ILE A 214 -9.13 -20.43 -39.03
N SER A 215 -10.36 -20.24 -39.51
CA SER A 215 -11.54 -20.99 -39.04
C SER A 215 -11.50 -22.43 -39.57
N PRO A 216 -11.71 -23.47 -38.75
CA PRO A 216 -12.00 -24.80 -39.27
C PRO A 216 -13.49 -24.89 -39.63
N LEU A 217 -13.75 -25.02 -40.93
CA LEU A 217 -15.06 -25.28 -41.51
C LEU A 217 -15.53 -26.68 -41.10
N SER A 218 -16.70 -26.74 -40.47
CA SER A 218 -17.40 -27.98 -40.12
C SER A 218 -17.77 -28.77 -41.38
N SER A 219 -17.34 -30.03 -41.46
CA SER A 219 -17.93 -31.04 -42.34
C SER A 219 -18.65 -32.09 -41.51
N GLU A 220 -19.91 -32.21 -41.84
CA GLU A 220 -20.96 -33.05 -41.30
C GLU A 220 -20.73 -34.52 -41.70
N ALA A 221 -20.77 -35.46 -40.73
CA ALA A 221 -20.91 -36.89 -41.01
C ALA A 221 -21.58 -37.63 -39.84
N THR A 222 -22.63 -38.36 -40.22
CA THR A 222 -23.76 -38.97 -39.50
C THR A 222 -23.41 -40.05 -38.45
N PRO A 223 -24.22 -40.23 -37.38
CA PRO A 223 -24.03 -41.31 -36.41
C PRO A 223 -24.59 -42.65 -36.91
N SER A 224 -23.74 -43.67 -37.00
CA SER A 224 -24.12 -45.05 -37.34
C SER A 224 -24.39 -45.86 -36.07
N LEU A 225 -25.67 -46.19 -35.86
CA LEU A 225 -26.17 -47.10 -34.82
C LEU A 225 -25.68 -48.54 -35.06
N ARG A 226 -25.10 -49.18 -34.03
CA ARG A 226 -24.99 -50.65 -33.95
C ARG A 226 -25.93 -51.18 -32.85
N PRO A 227 -26.80 -52.17 -33.14
CA PRO A 227 -27.74 -52.70 -32.16
C PRO A 227 -27.12 -53.78 -31.25
N ARG A 228 -27.58 -53.81 -29.99
CA ARG A 228 -27.25 -54.80 -28.96
C ARG A 228 -27.92 -56.16 -29.27
N ARG A 229 -27.15 -57.25 -29.13
CA ARG A 229 -27.63 -58.64 -29.26
C ARG A 229 -28.36 -59.07 -27.97
N ILE A 230 -29.60 -59.52 -28.10
CA ILE A 230 -30.37 -60.19 -27.05
C ILE A 230 -30.14 -61.71 -27.21
N ILE A 231 -29.92 -62.39 -26.08
CA ILE A 231 -29.74 -63.84 -25.97
C ILE A 231 -31.12 -64.45 -25.69
N TYR A 232 -31.49 -65.50 -26.41
CA TYR A 232 -32.49 -66.49 -26.02
C TYR A 232 -31.87 -67.87 -26.18
#